data_AF-A0A916F691-F1
#
_entry.id   AF-A0A916F691-F1
#
_cell.length_a   1.000
_cell.length_b   1.000
_cell.length_c   1.000
_cell.angle_alpha   90.00
_cell.angle_beta   90.00
_cell.angle_gamma   90.00
#
_symmetry.space_group_name_H-M   'P 1'
#
loop_
_entity.id
_entity.type
_entity.pdbx_description
1 polymer ?
#
loop_
_entity_poly.entity_id
_entity_poly.type
_entity_poly.pdbx_seq_one_letter_code
_entity_poly.pdbx_strand_id
1 'polypeptide(L)'
;GHGFDWAEASATSRNQGLKVHLMIEQRGHTPVYLNITSPTVNDVVDARHLRLEADATYVFDKGYCDYGWWQQIDEAGATFVTRFKRNAAIQVVAQNPCDGKVILSDEWVEFRHRSNRAGHENGYHGLRLRRISVYREGKSPLILATNDMDSSAKDIAELYRKRWQIELFFKWLKQNLKLKRFLGKSQNAVSLQIYAAIISYLLL
;
A
#
# COMPACT_ATOMS: atom_id res chain seq x y z
N GLY A 1 -10.81 20.65 -11.44
CA GLY A 1 -11.37 21.94 -10.98
C GLY A 1 -11.17 22.97 -12.06
N HIS A 2 -12.14 23.86 -12.30
CA HIS A 2 -12.13 24.77 -13.45
C HIS A 2 -10.80 25.54 -13.61
N GLY A 3 -10.26 25.52 -14.83
CA GLY A 3 -9.00 26.19 -15.19
C GLY A 3 -7.74 25.31 -15.11
N PHE A 4 -7.87 23.99 -15.03
CA PHE A 4 -6.76 23.03 -15.11
C PHE A 4 -7.01 22.05 -16.27
N ASP A 5 -6.82 22.51 -17.51
CA ASP A 5 -7.21 21.77 -18.73
C ASP A 5 -6.58 20.36 -18.83
N TRP A 6 -5.36 20.19 -18.31
CA TRP A 6 -4.67 18.89 -18.23
C TRP A 6 -5.34 17.90 -17.26
N ALA A 7 -5.98 18.43 -16.21
CA ALA A 7 -6.71 17.62 -15.24
C ALA A 7 -8.08 17.18 -15.78
N GLU A 8 -8.61 17.87 -16.79
CA GLU A 8 -9.83 17.51 -17.52
C GLU A 8 -9.54 16.49 -18.63
N ALA A 9 -8.42 16.63 -19.35
CA ALA A 9 -8.02 15.69 -20.40
C ALA A 9 -7.71 14.27 -19.89
N SER A 10 -7.30 14.16 -18.62
CA SER A 10 -7.08 12.88 -17.93
C SER A 10 -8.22 12.51 -16.96
N ALA A 11 -9.31 13.28 -16.97
CA ALA A 11 -10.42 13.10 -16.06
C ALA A 11 -11.30 11.92 -16.44
N THR A 12 -11.79 11.24 -15.41
CA THR A 12 -13.12 10.62 -15.47
C THR A 12 -14.08 11.47 -14.63
N SER A 13 -15.39 11.26 -14.76
CA SER A 13 -16.40 12.00 -13.97
C SER A 13 -16.19 11.96 -12.44
N ARG A 14 -15.35 11.04 -11.94
CA ARG A 14 -15.02 10.87 -10.52
C ARG A 14 -13.59 11.24 -10.13
N ASN A 15 -12.65 11.30 -11.07
CA ASN A 15 -11.22 11.52 -10.78
C ASN A 15 -10.67 12.66 -11.63
N GLN A 16 -10.50 13.83 -11.00
CA GLN A 16 -9.79 14.98 -11.57
C GLN A 16 -8.64 15.37 -10.64
N GLY A 17 -7.41 15.45 -11.15
CA GLY A 17 -6.27 15.90 -10.35
C GLY A 17 -4.98 15.15 -10.67
N LEU A 18 -4.10 15.03 -9.68
CA LEU A 18 -2.86 14.23 -9.72
C LEU A 18 -2.91 13.17 -8.63
N LYS A 19 -2.26 12.05 -8.88
CA LYS A 19 -2.00 11.03 -7.88
C LYS A 19 -0.54 11.09 -7.48
N VAL A 20 -0.30 11.15 -6.17
CA VAL A 20 1.03 11.14 -5.58
C VAL A 20 1.25 9.78 -4.93
N HIS A 21 2.21 9.03 -5.46
CA HIS A 21 2.71 7.78 -4.89
C HIS A 21 3.91 8.10 -4.01
N LEU A 22 3.96 7.50 -2.83
CA LEU A 22 4.95 7.83 -1.81
C LEU A 22 5.33 6.59 -1.01
N MET A 23 6.61 6.42 -0.72
CA MET A 23 7.13 5.48 0.27
C MET A 23 7.85 6.26 1.36
N ILE A 24 7.58 5.92 2.62
CA ILE A 24 8.23 6.51 3.78
C ILE A 24 8.97 5.40 4.52
N GLU A 25 10.24 5.64 4.84
CA GLU A 25 11.01 4.78 5.72
C GLU A 25 10.50 4.92 7.16
N GLN A 26 10.15 3.78 7.77
CA GLN A 26 9.35 3.75 9.00
C GLN A 26 10.08 4.28 10.25
N ARG A 27 11.42 4.28 10.28
CA ARG A 27 12.20 4.69 11.45
C ARG A 27 12.46 6.19 11.46
N GLY A 28 12.96 6.73 10.35
CA GLY A 28 13.24 8.15 10.18
C GLY A 28 12.06 8.99 9.73
N HIS A 29 10.91 8.37 9.43
CA HIS A 29 9.76 9.03 8.81
C HIS A 29 10.12 9.75 7.51
N THR A 30 11.15 9.28 6.82
CA THR A 30 11.74 9.95 5.67
C THR A 30 11.09 9.47 4.38
N PRO A 31 10.53 10.37 3.55
CA PRO A 31 10.19 10.05 2.17
C PRO A 31 11.40 9.50 1.41
N VAL A 32 11.32 8.26 0.96
CA VAL A 32 12.39 7.56 0.20
C VAL A 32 12.01 7.31 -1.25
N TYR A 33 10.74 7.43 -1.59
CA TYR A 33 10.26 7.38 -2.96
C TYR A 33 9.07 8.31 -3.15
N LEU A 34 9.01 8.96 -4.31
CA LEU A 34 7.95 9.86 -4.72
C LEU A 34 7.75 9.75 -6.22
N ASN A 35 6.51 9.52 -6.65
CA ASN A 35 6.14 9.67 -8.06
C ASN A 35 4.78 10.36 -8.21
N ILE A 36 4.62 11.14 -9.27
CA ILE A 36 3.39 11.87 -9.56
C ILE A 36 2.84 11.37 -10.90
N THR A 37 1.63 10.82 -10.86
CA THR A 37 0.98 10.23 -12.03
C THR A 37 -0.42 10.80 -12.25
N SER A 38 -1.00 10.44 -13.39
CA SER A 38 -2.43 10.68 -13.65
C SER A 38 -3.29 9.91 -12.64
N PRO A 39 -4.45 10.45 -12.22
CA PRO A 39 -5.30 9.84 -11.21
C PRO A 39 -5.95 8.52 -11.65
N THR A 40 -5.86 8.18 -12.95
CA THR A 40 -6.36 6.93 -13.53
C THR A 40 -5.35 5.79 -13.45
N VAL A 41 -4.07 6.07 -13.22
CA VAL A 41 -3.03 5.05 -13.07
C VAL A 41 -3.31 4.22 -11.82
N ASN A 42 -3.35 2.90 -11.95
CA ASN A 42 -3.53 2.00 -10.81
C ASN A 42 -2.29 2.04 -9.89
N ASP A 43 -2.49 2.03 -8.58
CA ASP A 43 -1.42 2.15 -7.59
C ASP A 43 -0.35 1.06 -7.74
N VAL A 44 -0.75 -0.15 -8.14
CA VAL A 44 0.22 -1.25 -8.35
C VAL A 44 1.15 -1.03 -9.54
N VAL A 45 0.72 -0.26 -10.55
CA VAL A 45 1.55 0.00 -11.74
C VAL A 45 2.80 0.75 -11.31
N ASP A 46 2.64 1.73 -10.43
CA ASP A 46 3.75 2.49 -9.88
C ASP A 46 4.62 1.63 -8.95
N ALA A 47 4.00 0.85 -8.08
CA ALA A 47 4.71 0.02 -7.11
C ALA A 47 5.64 -1.03 -7.75
N ARG A 48 5.32 -1.51 -8.96
CA ARG A 48 6.18 -2.43 -9.73
C ARG A 48 7.49 -1.81 -10.21
N HIS A 49 7.60 -0.47 -10.19
CA HIS A 49 8.83 0.24 -10.52
C HIS A 49 9.74 0.48 -9.31
N LEU A 50 9.28 0.14 -8.10
CA LEU A 50 10.11 0.23 -6.90
C LEU A 50 11.27 -0.75 -6.99
N ARG A 51 12.46 -0.27 -6.66
CA ARG A 51 13.60 -1.14 -6.41
C ARG A 51 13.37 -1.84 -5.07
N LEU A 52 13.18 -3.14 -5.13
CA LEU A 52 12.97 -3.97 -3.95
C LEU A 52 14.33 -4.26 -3.30
N GLU A 53 14.40 -4.12 -1.99
CA GLU A 53 15.59 -4.29 -1.15
C GLU A 53 15.41 -5.57 -0.32
N ALA A 54 16.39 -6.47 -0.39
CA ALA A 54 16.40 -7.66 0.45
C ALA A 54 16.35 -7.27 1.93
N ASP A 55 15.74 -8.13 2.76
CA ASP A 55 15.55 -7.94 4.20
C ASP A 55 14.67 -6.72 4.59
N ALA A 56 14.14 -5.96 3.63
CA ALA A 56 13.17 -4.91 3.89
C ALA A 56 11.75 -5.46 4.09
N THR A 57 10.92 -4.74 4.85
CA THR A 57 9.48 -5.04 4.98
C THR A 57 8.63 -3.93 4.36
N TYR A 58 7.90 -4.28 3.30
CA TYR A 58 7.01 -3.39 2.59
C TYR A 58 5.58 -3.45 3.15
N VAL A 59 5.12 -2.33 3.70
CA VAL A 59 3.76 -2.22 4.27
C VAL A 59 2.89 -1.36 3.37
N PHE A 60 1.83 -1.94 2.81
CA PHE A 60 1.00 -1.23 1.83
C PHE A 60 -0.48 -1.54 1.93
N ASP A 61 -1.29 -0.60 1.47
CA ASP A 61 -2.74 -0.73 1.46
C ASP A 61 -3.27 -1.75 0.46
N LYS A 62 -4.53 -2.14 0.67
CA LYS A 62 -5.27 -3.08 -0.18
C LYS A 62 -5.29 -2.68 -1.67
N GLY A 63 -5.12 -1.38 -1.98
CA GLY A 63 -5.06 -0.87 -3.36
C GLY A 63 -3.91 -1.47 -4.18
N TYR A 64 -2.82 -1.84 -3.51
CA TYR A 64 -1.62 -2.46 -4.10
C TYR A 64 -1.68 -4.00 -4.12
N CYS A 65 -2.87 -4.59 -3.92
CA CYS A 65 -3.03 -6.04 -3.89
C CYS A 65 -2.94 -6.65 -5.30
N ASP A 66 -1.73 -7.10 -5.63
CA ASP A 66 -1.35 -7.77 -6.88
C ASP A 66 -0.41 -8.93 -6.56
N TYR A 67 -0.83 -10.15 -6.91
CA TYR A 67 -0.12 -11.36 -6.49
C TYR A 67 1.20 -11.56 -7.24
N GLY A 68 1.34 -11.02 -8.44
CA GLY A 68 2.62 -11.00 -9.16
C GLY A 68 3.63 -10.09 -8.47
N TRP A 69 3.21 -8.91 -8.01
CA TRP A 69 4.09 -8.03 -7.24
C TRP A 69 4.47 -8.63 -5.88
N TRP A 70 3.56 -9.35 -5.22
CA TRP A 70 3.89 -10.07 -3.97
C TRP A 70 4.97 -11.13 -4.21
N GLN A 71 4.90 -11.85 -5.32
CA GLN A 71 5.92 -12.81 -5.73
C GLN A 71 7.28 -12.11 -5.95
N GLN A 72 7.29 -10.95 -6.61
CA GLN A 72 8.52 -10.18 -6.83
C GLN A 72 9.17 -9.71 -5.51
N ILE A 73 8.38 -9.33 -4.50
CA ILE A 73 8.88 -8.99 -3.16
C ILE A 73 9.54 -10.21 -2.51
N ASP A 74 8.86 -11.36 -2.58
CA ASP A 74 9.36 -12.60 -2.00
C ASP A 74 10.65 -13.08 -2.69
N GLU A 75 10.69 -13.06 -4.03
CA GLU A 75 11.87 -13.40 -4.84
C GLU A 75 13.04 -12.45 -4.62
N ALA A 76 12.78 -11.19 -4.25
CA ALA A 76 13.80 -10.22 -3.88
C ALA A 76 14.38 -10.45 -2.46
N GLY A 77 13.91 -11.46 -1.72
CA GLY A 77 14.31 -11.72 -0.34
C GLY A 77 13.73 -10.70 0.65
N ALA A 78 12.62 -10.07 0.29
CA ALA A 78 11.95 -9.07 1.11
C ALA A 78 10.63 -9.60 1.67
N THR A 79 10.10 -8.90 2.66
CA THR A 79 8.80 -9.22 3.27
C THR A 79 7.75 -8.17 2.93
N PHE A 80 6.47 -8.55 2.97
CA PHE A 80 5.37 -7.60 2.84
C PHE A 80 4.31 -7.79 3.90
N VAL A 81 3.62 -6.70 4.26
CA VAL A 81 2.41 -6.74 5.08
C VAL A 81 1.33 -5.91 4.42
N THR A 82 0.20 -6.54 4.11
CA THR A 82 -0.94 -5.87 3.49
C THR A 82 -2.27 -6.43 3.96
N ARG A 83 -3.38 -5.92 3.42
CA ARG A 83 -4.72 -6.42 3.69
C ARG A 83 -5.16 -7.44 2.66
N PHE A 84 -5.68 -8.57 3.13
CA PHE A 84 -6.35 -9.52 2.26
C PHE A 84 -7.63 -8.93 1.63
N LYS A 85 -7.91 -9.34 0.39
CA LYS A 85 -9.21 -9.16 -0.23
C LYS A 85 -10.22 -10.11 0.42
N ARG A 86 -11.42 -9.61 0.74
CA ARG A 86 -12.50 -10.41 1.39
C ARG A 86 -12.87 -11.67 0.58
N ASN A 87 -12.72 -11.60 -0.73
CA ASN A 87 -13.03 -12.66 -1.68
C ASN A 87 -11.77 -13.41 -2.17
N ALA A 88 -10.64 -13.32 -1.45
CA ALA A 88 -9.46 -14.11 -1.79
C ALA A 88 -9.80 -15.60 -1.66
N ALA A 89 -9.64 -16.35 -2.76
CA ALA A 89 -9.90 -17.78 -2.79
C ALA A 89 -8.69 -18.53 -2.20
N ILE A 90 -8.71 -18.72 -0.89
CA ILE A 90 -7.63 -19.35 -0.12
C ILE A 90 -8.10 -20.60 0.61
N GLN A 91 -7.16 -21.50 0.87
CA GLN A 91 -7.34 -22.68 1.72
C GLN A 91 -6.39 -22.58 2.91
N VAL A 92 -6.87 -23.00 4.09
CA VAL A 92 -6.03 -23.08 5.29
C VAL A 92 -5.23 -24.36 5.23
N VAL A 93 -3.92 -24.24 5.40
CA VAL A 93 -2.95 -25.34 5.40
C VAL A 93 -2.60 -25.71 6.84
N ALA A 94 -2.41 -24.71 7.70
CA ALA A 94 -2.13 -24.89 9.12
C ALA A 94 -2.64 -23.70 9.92
N GLN A 95 -2.81 -23.89 11.23
CA GLN A 95 -3.14 -22.82 12.17
C GLN A 95 -2.03 -22.70 13.21
N ASN A 96 -1.64 -21.47 13.50
CA ASN A 96 -0.69 -21.13 14.53
C ASN A 96 -1.44 -20.77 15.82
N PRO A 97 -0.82 -20.98 17.00
CA PRO A 97 -1.39 -20.53 18.27
C PRO A 97 -1.61 -19.01 18.28
N CYS A 98 -2.74 -18.56 18.82
CA CYS A 98 -3.05 -17.15 19.01
C CYS A 98 -3.77 -16.91 20.34
N ASP A 99 -3.85 -15.65 20.78
CA ASP A 99 -4.46 -15.30 22.07
C ASP A 99 -5.99 -15.23 22.02
N GLY A 100 -6.60 -15.29 20.83
CA GLY A 100 -8.04 -15.20 20.62
C GLY A 100 -8.66 -13.86 21.02
N LYS A 101 -7.84 -12.86 21.39
CA LYS A 101 -8.27 -11.55 21.92
C LYS A 101 -7.87 -10.44 20.98
N VAL A 102 -6.57 -10.24 20.79
CA VAL A 102 -6.02 -9.25 19.85
C VAL A 102 -5.87 -9.91 18.49
N ILE A 103 -5.34 -11.14 18.48
CA ILE A 103 -5.20 -11.97 17.30
C ILE A 103 -6.27 -13.05 17.37
N LEU A 104 -7.27 -12.94 16.49
CA LEU A 104 -8.42 -13.85 16.42
C LEU A 104 -8.07 -15.14 15.68
N SER A 105 -7.18 -15.07 14.70
CA SER A 105 -6.61 -16.23 14.01
C SER A 105 -5.25 -15.89 13.40
N ASP A 106 -4.39 -16.89 13.33
CA ASP A 106 -3.10 -16.85 12.64
C ASP A 106 -2.95 -18.17 11.89
N GLU A 107 -2.90 -18.10 10.56
CA GLU A 107 -3.08 -19.28 9.70
C GLU A 107 -2.10 -19.24 8.55
N TRP A 108 -1.49 -20.37 8.25
CA TRP A 108 -0.83 -20.58 6.98
C TRP A 108 -1.87 -20.95 5.94
N VAL A 109 -1.83 -20.26 4.80
CA VAL A 109 -2.82 -20.38 3.73
C VAL A 109 -2.14 -20.48 2.38
N GLU A 110 -2.84 -21.06 1.42
CA GLU A 110 -2.43 -21.10 0.02
C GLU A 110 -3.59 -20.64 -0.86
N PHE A 111 -3.30 -20.07 -2.03
CA PHE A 111 -4.34 -19.75 -3.00
C PHE A 111 -4.88 -21.02 -3.67
N ARG A 112 -6.21 -21.13 -3.77
CA ARG A 112 -6.89 -22.29 -4.37
C ARG A 112 -6.77 -22.36 -5.89
N HIS A 113 -6.57 -21.22 -6.54
CA HIS A 113 -6.66 -21.11 -8.00
C HIS A 113 -5.38 -20.52 -8.57
N ARG A 114 -4.87 -21.17 -9.62
CA ARG A 114 -3.70 -20.75 -10.40
C ARG A 114 -3.97 -19.49 -11.23
N SER A 115 -5.22 -19.21 -11.57
CA SER A 115 -5.62 -18.01 -12.29
C SER A 115 -6.89 -17.40 -11.72
N ASN A 116 -7.08 -16.11 -11.96
CA ASN A 116 -8.33 -15.44 -11.64
C ASN A 116 -9.40 -15.71 -12.72
N ARG A 117 -10.64 -15.23 -12.52
CA ARG A 117 -11.75 -15.43 -13.46
C ARG A 117 -11.52 -14.82 -14.86
N ALA A 118 -10.59 -13.87 -14.99
CA ALA A 118 -10.21 -13.25 -16.25
C ALA A 118 -9.03 -13.97 -16.94
N GLY A 119 -8.56 -15.09 -16.38
CA GLY A 119 -7.47 -15.89 -16.95
C GLY A 119 -6.06 -15.39 -16.61
N HIS A 120 -5.91 -14.32 -15.82
CA HIS A 120 -4.58 -13.88 -15.40
C HIS A 120 -4.01 -14.83 -14.35
N GLU A 121 -2.75 -15.22 -14.53
CA GLU A 121 -2.05 -16.08 -13.57
C GLU A 121 -1.90 -15.40 -12.21
N ASN A 122 -2.00 -16.22 -11.18
CA ASN A 122 -1.72 -15.86 -9.80
C ASN A 122 -0.26 -16.20 -9.51
N GLY A 123 0.62 -15.20 -9.54
CA GLY A 123 2.06 -15.38 -9.30
C GLY A 123 2.39 -15.97 -7.91
N TYR A 124 1.47 -15.89 -6.96
CA TYR A 124 1.64 -16.45 -5.62
C TYR A 124 0.94 -17.80 -5.42
N HIS A 125 0.46 -18.44 -6.49
CA HIS A 125 -0.14 -19.77 -6.41
C HIS A 125 0.93 -20.85 -6.14
N GLY A 126 0.63 -21.77 -5.21
CA GLY A 126 1.57 -22.82 -4.79
C GLY A 126 2.61 -22.36 -3.76
N LEU A 127 2.62 -21.06 -3.42
CA LEU A 127 3.42 -20.50 -2.33
C LEU A 127 2.57 -20.35 -1.07
N ARG A 128 3.18 -20.58 0.08
CA ARG A 128 2.52 -20.38 1.39
C ARG A 128 2.48 -18.89 1.73
N LEU A 129 1.35 -18.47 2.27
CA LEU A 129 1.12 -17.15 2.85
C LEU A 129 0.67 -17.29 4.29
N ARG A 130 0.79 -16.21 5.05
CA ARG A 130 0.20 -16.11 6.38
C ARG A 130 -0.99 -15.16 6.37
N ARG A 131 -2.12 -15.64 6.90
CA ARG A 131 -3.34 -14.88 7.15
C ARG A 131 -3.48 -14.61 8.64
N ILE A 132 -3.51 -13.33 9.00
CA ILE A 132 -3.70 -12.91 10.38
C ILE A 132 -5.01 -12.15 10.49
N SER A 133 -5.91 -12.60 11.36
CA SER A 133 -7.15 -11.90 11.70
C SER A 133 -6.96 -11.13 13.00
N VAL A 134 -7.02 -9.80 12.92
CA VAL A 134 -6.81 -8.89 14.05
C VAL A 134 -8.15 -8.31 14.50
N TYR A 135 -8.42 -8.40 15.80
CA TYR A 135 -9.60 -7.80 16.41
C TYR A 135 -9.59 -6.28 16.26
N ARG A 136 -10.78 -5.68 16.09
CA ARG A 136 -10.97 -4.24 16.12
C ARG A 136 -12.27 -3.89 16.82
N GLU A 137 -12.19 -3.05 17.83
CA GLU A 137 -13.36 -2.59 18.56
C GLU A 137 -14.33 -1.85 17.61
N GLY A 138 -15.61 -2.25 17.67
CA GLY A 138 -16.69 -1.66 16.86
C GLY A 138 -16.55 -1.81 15.34
N LYS A 139 -15.62 -2.64 14.85
CA LYS A 139 -15.35 -2.80 13.40
C LYS A 139 -15.18 -4.27 13.05
N SER A 140 -15.48 -4.63 11.80
CA SER A 140 -15.10 -5.96 11.28
C SER A 140 -13.60 -6.24 11.51
N PRO A 141 -13.19 -7.49 11.76
CA PRO A 141 -11.77 -7.82 11.91
C PRO A 141 -10.92 -7.33 10.73
N LEU A 142 -9.69 -6.97 11.02
CA LEU A 142 -8.70 -6.64 10.01
C LEU A 142 -8.01 -7.94 9.58
N ILE A 143 -8.11 -8.29 8.30
CA ILE A 143 -7.47 -9.49 7.76
C ILE A 143 -6.21 -9.08 7.01
N LEU A 144 -5.06 -9.51 7.50
CA LEU A 144 -3.73 -9.23 6.96
C LEU A 144 -3.18 -10.42 6.17
N ALA A 145 -2.42 -10.11 5.14
CA ALA A 145 -1.63 -11.02 4.32
C ALA A 145 -0.14 -10.66 4.47
N THR A 146 0.71 -11.66 4.62
CA THR A 146 2.16 -11.49 4.73
C THR A 146 2.89 -12.77 4.29
N ASN A 147 4.11 -12.63 3.77
CA ASN A 147 5.07 -13.74 3.61
C ASN A 147 6.02 -13.87 4.81
N ASP A 148 5.88 -13.02 5.83
CA ASP A 148 6.59 -13.15 7.11
C ASP A 148 5.98 -14.30 7.94
N MET A 149 6.69 -15.43 7.95
CA MET A 149 6.28 -16.67 8.62
C MET A 149 6.80 -16.76 10.07
N ASP A 150 7.71 -15.87 10.47
CA ASP A 150 8.51 -16.03 11.69
C ASP A 150 8.13 -15.00 12.77
N SER A 151 7.85 -13.75 12.39
CA SER A 151 7.50 -12.69 13.34
C SER A 151 6.21 -13.00 14.09
N SER A 152 6.02 -12.41 15.27
CA SER A 152 4.75 -12.59 15.98
C SER A 152 3.59 -11.93 15.21
N ALA A 153 2.41 -12.54 15.25
CA ALA A 153 1.22 -11.95 14.61
C ALA A 153 0.87 -10.57 15.18
N LYS A 154 1.26 -10.29 16.44
CA LYS A 154 1.10 -8.98 17.09
C LYS A 154 2.03 -7.94 16.48
N ASP A 155 3.29 -8.29 16.24
CA ASP A 155 4.26 -7.37 15.63
C ASP A 155 3.87 -7.02 14.20
N ILE A 156 3.40 -8.01 13.43
CA ILE A 156 2.86 -7.78 12.08
C ILE A 156 1.64 -6.86 12.11
N ALA A 157 0.73 -7.05 13.07
CA ALA A 157 -0.43 -6.19 13.24
C ALA A 157 -0.04 -4.75 13.61
N GLU A 158 0.90 -4.57 14.54
CA GLU A 158 1.42 -3.25 14.91
C GLU A 158 2.18 -2.59 13.76
N LEU A 159 2.96 -3.34 13.00
CA LEU A 159 3.65 -2.86 11.82
C LEU A 159 2.64 -2.31 10.79
N TYR A 160 1.57 -3.05 10.50
CA TYR A 160 0.52 -2.57 9.62
C TYR A 160 -0.22 -1.34 10.19
N ARG A 161 -0.40 -1.26 11.52
CA ARG A 161 -1.02 -0.09 12.17
C ARG A 161 -0.22 1.19 11.92
N LYS A 162 1.11 1.12 11.90
CA LYS A 162 2.01 2.27 11.65
C LYS A 162 1.84 2.89 10.28
N ARG A 163 1.26 2.19 9.30
CA ARG A 163 0.87 2.75 7.98
C ARG A 163 0.00 4.01 8.09
N TRP A 164 -0.74 4.21 9.17
CA TRP A 164 -1.46 5.48 9.44
C TRP A 164 -0.57 6.73 9.35
N GLN A 165 0.74 6.59 9.55
CA GLN A 165 1.69 7.69 9.37
C GLN A 165 1.70 8.24 7.94
N ILE A 166 1.42 7.41 6.92
CA ILE A 166 1.24 7.87 5.54
C ILE A 166 0.07 8.86 5.45
N GLU A 167 -1.04 8.59 6.14
CA GLU A 167 -2.20 9.48 6.16
C GLU A 167 -1.89 10.80 6.88
N LEU A 168 -1.13 10.74 7.97
CA LEU A 168 -0.64 11.93 8.68
C LEU A 168 0.30 12.76 7.81
N PHE A 169 1.20 12.11 7.06
CA PHE A 169 2.07 12.77 6.10
C PHE A 169 1.26 13.47 5.01
N PHE A 170 0.27 12.80 4.40
CA PHE A 170 -0.60 13.44 3.42
C PHE A 170 -1.42 14.59 4.03
N LYS A 171 -1.85 14.48 5.29
CA LYS A 171 -2.51 15.59 5.98
C LYS A 171 -1.58 16.79 6.11
N TRP A 172 -0.34 16.57 6.54
CA TRP A 172 0.70 17.59 6.63
C TRP A 172 0.99 18.22 5.26
N LEU A 173 1.16 17.39 4.23
CA LEU A 173 1.43 17.84 2.86
C LEU A 173 0.31 18.74 2.35
N LYS A 174 -0.95 18.33 2.53
CA LYS A 174 -2.13 19.12 2.13
C LYS A 174 -2.23 20.47 2.87
N GLN A 175 -1.85 20.50 4.15
CA GLN A 175 -1.83 21.73 4.96
C GLN A 175 -0.74 22.70 4.48
N ASN A 176 0.47 22.20 4.22
CA ASN A 176 1.62 23.02 3.80
C ASN A 176 1.53 23.46 2.34
N LEU A 177 0.96 22.63 1.46
CA LEU A 177 0.72 23.00 0.06
C LEU A 177 -0.29 24.13 -0.11
N LYS A 178 -0.97 24.59 0.95
CA LYS A 178 -2.08 25.56 0.86
C LYS A 178 -2.98 25.23 -0.34
N LEU A 179 -3.51 24.01 -0.42
CA LEU A 179 -4.31 23.50 -1.56
C LEU A 179 -5.56 24.34 -1.93
N LYS A 180 -5.81 25.44 -1.22
CA LYS A 180 -6.77 26.49 -1.58
C LYS A 180 -6.27 27.41 -2.70
N ARG A 181 -4.95 27.52 -2.94
CA ARG A 181 -4.38 28.39 -3.99
C ARG A 181 -3.08 27.80 -4.54
N PHE A 182 -3.13 27.25 -5.75
CA PHE A 182 -1.94 26.83 -6.50
C PHE A 182 -1.17 28.05 -7.02
N LEU A 183 0.16 27.96 -7.08
CA LEU A 183 1.03 29.01 -7.63
C LEU A 183 0.90 29.17 -9.15
N GLY A 184 0.43 28.12 -9.83
CA GLY A 184 0.16 28.12 -11.25
C GLY A 184 -0.86 27.03 -11.60
N LYS A 185 -1.41 27.11 -12.82
CA LYS A 185 -2.45 26.19 -13.30
C LYS A 185 -1.93 25.06 -14.18
N SER A 186 -0.66 25.07 -14.58
CA SER A 186 -0.07 23.97 -15.35
C SER A 186 0.25 22.77 -14.45
N GLN A 187 0.28 21.57 -15.04
CA GLN A 187 0.66 20.35 -14.33
C GLN A 187 2.04 20.50 -13.68
N ASN A 188 3.00 21.06 -14.41
CA ASN A 188 4.35 21.31 -13.91
C ASN A 188 4.36 22.26 -12.70
N ALA A 189 3.54 23.31 -12.70
CA ALA A 189 3.47 24.23 -11.55
C ALA A 189 2.95 23.52 -10.29
N VAL A 190 1.93 22.67 -10.45
CA VAL A 190 1.40 21.87 -9.33
C VAL A 190 2.41 20.84 -8.84
N SER A 191 3.06 20.12 -9.76
CA SER A 191 4.11 19.15 -9.42
C SER A 191 5.29 19.80 -8.71
N LEU A 192 5.76 20.97 -9.18
CA LEU A 192 6.83 21.72 -8.53
C LEU A 192 6.45 22.13 -7.10
N GLN A 193 5.21 22.54 -6.88
CA GLN A 193 4.71 22.89 -5.55
C GLN A 193 4.70 21.66 -4.62
N ILE A 194 4.31 20.48 -5.13
CA ILE A 194 4.39 19.20 -4.39
C ILE A 194 5.84 18.87 -4.03
N TYR A 195 6.76 18.94 -4.98
CA TYR A 195 8.18 18.69 -4.74
C TYR A 195 8.74 19.66 -3.70
N ALA A 196 8.44 20.95 -3.81
CA ALA A 196 8.89 21.97 -2.85
C ALA A 196 8.41 21.66 -1.43
N ALA A 197 7.14 21.24 -1.24
CA ALA A 197 6.63 20.89 0.07
C ALA A 197 7.31 19.66 0.68
N ILE A 198 7.66 18.67 -0.15
CA ILE A 198 8.38 17.46 0.30
C ILE A 198 9.84 17.80 0.64
N ILE A 199 10.50 18.63 -0.15
CA ILE A 199 11.84 19.13 0.17
C ILE A 199 11.80 19.93 1.49
N SER A 200 10.80 20.80 1.68
CA SER A 200 10.63 21.51 2.95
C SER A 200 10.40 20.56 4.12
N TYR A 201 9.67 19.45 3.94
CA TYR A 201 9.51 18.43 4.98
C TYR A 201 10.85 17.82 5.39
N LEU A 202 11.70 17.46 4.41
CA LEU A 202 12.99 16.82 4.64
C LEU A 202 14.02 17.75 5.33
N LEU A 203 13.81 19.07 5.24
CA LEU A 203 14.68 20.08 5.86
C LEU A 203 14.29 20.45 7.29
N LEU A 204 13.11 20.01 7.76
CA LEU A 204 12.60 20.24 9.12
C LEU A 204 13.01 19.09 10.05
#